data_AF-A0A520Y1A3-F1
#
_entry.id   AF-A0A520Y1A3-F1
#
_cell.length_a   1.000
_cell.length_b   1.000
_cell.length_c   1.000
_cell.angle_alpha   90.00
_cell.angle_beta   90.00
_cell.angle_gamma   90.00
#
_symmetry.space_group_name_H-M   'P 1'
#
loop_
_entity.id
_entity.type
_entity.pdbx_description
1 polymer ?
#
loop_
_entity_poly.entity_id
_entity_poly.type
_entity_poly.pdbx_seq_one_letter_code
_entity_poly.pdbx_strand_id
1 'polypeptide(L)' 'MFTNRYAEKLSEAAGQAVSIPNEDAILDFTRRVAHGSERKHAPLATFLAGWFVAARVADGVSPADAWAEAARLGDDLLET' A
#
# COMPACT_ATOMS: atom_id res chain seq x y z
N MET A 1 10.59 15.17 -0.64
CA MET A 1 10.78 13.79 -1.16
C MET A 1 9.96 13.62 -2.44
N PHE A 2 10.32 12.72 -3.37
CA PHE A 2 9.54 12.49 -4.60
C PHE A 2 8.08 12.11 -4.29
N THR A 3 7.88 11.22 -3.31
CA THR A 3 6.58 10.68 -2.91
C THR A 3 5.60 11.78 -2.46
N ASN A 4 6.05 12.74 -1.64
CA ASN A 4 5.20 13.87 -1.22
C ASN A 4 4.75 14.74 -2.39
N ARG A 5 5.67 15.11 -3.29
CA ARG A 5 5.32 15.89 -4.49
C ARG A 5 4.37 15.14 -5.42
N TYR A 6 4.49 13.82 -5.46
CA TYR A 6 3.60 13.00 -6.25
C TYR A 6 2.20 12.92 -5.62
N ALA A 7 2.12 12.73 -4.29
CA ALA A 7 0.87 12.78 -3.54
C ALA A 7 0.17 14.14 -3.69
N GLU A 8 0.91 15.25 -3.67
CA GLU A 8 0.39 16.59 -3.97
C GLU A 8 -0.23 16.65 -5.36
N LYS A 9 0.48 16.22 -6.41
CA LYS A 9 -0.04 16.19 -7.78
C LYS A 9 -1.27 15.31 -7.95
N LEU A 10 -1.30 14.15 -7.28
CA LEU A 10 -2.45 13.26 -7.28
C LEU A 10 -3.64 13.91 -6.56
N SER A 11 -3.39 14.62 -5.46
CA SER A 11 -4.42 15.34 -4.72
C SER A 11 -5.05 16.45 -5.56
N GLU A 12 -4.21 17.23 -6.25
CA GLU A 12 -4.66 18.27 -7.19
C GLU A 12 -5.54 17.68 -8.29
N ALA A 13 -5.11 16.57 -8.91
CA ALA A 13 -5.86 15.93 -9.99
C ALA A 13 -7.17 15.29 -9.51
N ALA A 14 -7.20 14.74 -8.30
CA ALA A 14 -8.38 14.09 -7.73
C ALA A 14 -9.38 15.07 -7.10
N GLY A 15 -8.98 16.33 -6.86
CA GLY A 15 -9.80 17.31 -6.13
C GLY A 15 -9.99 16.97 -4.65
N GLN A 16 -9.19 16.06 -4.10
CA GLN A 16 -9.25 15.61 -2.71
C GLN A 16 -7.86 15.20 -2.23
N ALA A 17 -7.63 15.25 -0.91
CA ALA A 17 -6.34 14.88 -0.33
C ALA A 17 -6.03 13.40 -0.55
N VAL A 18 -4.95 13.11 -1.26
CA VAL A 18 -4.31 11.80 -1.33
C VAL A 18 -3.13 11.82 -0.37
N SER A 19 -3.19 10.99 0.66
CA SER A 19 -2.10 10.80 1.61
C SER A 19 -1.66 9.34 1.64
N ILE A 20 -0.42 9.12 2.10
CA ILE A 20 0.13 7.79 2.31
C ILE A 20 -0.08 7.46 3.79
N PRO A 21 -1.11 6.69 4.17
CA PRO A 21 -1.22 6.23 5.54
C PRO A 21 -0.06 5.27 5.82
N ASN A 22 0.67 5.52 6.92
CA ASN A 22 1.73 4.62 7.41
C ASN A 22 2.83 4.30 6.37
N GLU A 23 3.48 5.33 5.81
CA GLU A 23 4.55 5.20 4.80
C GLU A 23 5.60 4.13 5.17
N ASP A 24 6.10 4.13 6.40
CA ASP A 24 7.09 3.15 6.86
C ASP A 24 6.60 1.71 6.75
N ALA A 25 5.34 1.45 7.09
CA ALA A 25 4.77 0.10 7.01
C ALA A 25 4.64 -0.38 5.55
N ILE A 26 4.33 0.53 4.62
CA ILE A 26 4.26 0.23 3.18
C ILE A 26 5.64 -0.08 2.62
N LEU A 27 6.64 0.72 2.98
CA LEU A 27 8.02 0.50 2.56
C LEU A 27 8.56 -0.81 3.14
N ASP A 28 8.21 -1.13 4.39
CA ASP A 28 8.60 -2.38 5.03
C ASP A 28 7.96 -3.60 4.37
N PHE A 29 6.65 -3.56 4.07
CA PHE A 29 5.98 -4.60 3.31
C PHE A 29 6.61 -4.80 1.93
N THR A 30 6.80 -3.71 1.18
CA THR A 30 7.44 -3.73 -0.14
C THR A 30 8.83 -4.37 -0.07
N ARG A 31 9.59 -4.06 0.99
CA ARG A 31 10.89 -4.66 1.25
C ARG A 31 10.79 -6.15 1.54
N ARG A 32 9.83 -6.60 2.34
CA ARG A 32 9.62 -8.04 2.60
C ARG A 32 9.29 -8.79 1.32
N VAL A 33 8.37 -8.30 0.50
CA VAL A 33 8.05 -8.91 -0.81
C VAL A 33 9.27 -8.97 -1.71
N ALA A 34 10.09 -7.91 -1.77
CA ALA A 34 11.30 -7.89 -2.58
C ALA A 34 12.37 -8.90 -2.15
N HIS A 35 12.37 -9.33 -0.87
CA HIS A 35 13.30 -10.32 -0.34
C HIS A 35 12.73 -11.75 -0.38
N GLY A 36 11.44 -11.93 -0.11
CA GLY A 36 10.76 -13.23 -0.10
C GLY A 36 10.23 -13.70 -1.46
N SER A 37 10.37 -12.88 -2.51
CA SER A 37 9.99 -13.25 -3.88
C SER A 37 10.96 -12.64 -4.91
N GLU A 38 10.71 -12.78 -6.21
CA GLU A 38 11.46 -12.00 -7.20
C GLU A 38 11.16 -10.49 -7.04
N ARG A 39 12.21 -9.65 -6.99
CA ARG A 39 12.11 -8.19 -6.76
C ARG A 39 11.08 -7.47 -7.64
N LYS A 40 10.84 -7.97 -8.86
CA LYS A 40 9.84 -7.43 -9.81
C LYS A 40 8.41 -7.47 -9.26
N HIS A 41 8.11 -8.35 -8.30
CA HIS A 41 6.79 -8.51 -7.72
C HIS A 41 6.48 -7.46 -6.64
N ALA A 42 7.48 -6.89 -5.98
CA ALA A 42 7.28 -5.86 -4.95
C ALA A 42 6.38 -4.69 -5.40
N PRO A 43 6.64 -3.98 -6.52
CA PRO A 43 5.77 -2.89 -6.96
C PRO A 43 4.34 -3.36 -7.31
N LEU A 44 4.18 -4.57 -7.86
CA LEU A 44 2.87 -5.12 -8.19
C LEU A 44 2.07 -5.50 -6.93
N ALA A 45 2.72 -6.11 -5.94
CA ALA A 45 2.11 -6.45 -4.66
C ALA A 45 1.64 -5.19 -3.92
N THR A 46 2.47 -4.14 -3.87
CA THR A 46 2.10 -2.86 -3.24
C THR A 46 0.95 -2.17 -3.98
N PHE A 47 0.91 -2.23 -5.32
CA PHE A 47 -0.23 -1.72 -6.10
C PHE A 47 -1.53 -2.47 -5.77
N LEU A 48 -1.49 -3.80 -5.74
CA LEU A 48 -2.65 -4.64 -5.40
C LEU A 48 -3.12 -4.40 -3.96
N ALA A 49 -2.20 -4.27 -3.02
CA ALA A 49 -2.51 -3.92 -1.63
C ALA A 49 -3.23 -2.56 -1.55
N GLY A 50 -2.76 -1.55 -2.27
CA GLY A 50 -3.42 -0.24 -2.36
C GLY A 50 -4.84 -0.33 -2.94
N TRP A 51 -5.03 -1.14 -3.99
CA TRP A 51 -6.36 -1.37 -4.58
C TRP A 51 -7.31 -2.05 -3.61
N PHE A 52 -6.83 -3.08 -2.89
CA PHE A 52 -7.59 -3.74 -1.84
C PHE A 52 -7.99 -2.76 -0.73
N VAL A 53 -7.06 -1.95 -0.24
CA VAL A 53 -7.33 -0.93 0.78
C VAL A 53 -8.43 0.04 0.32
N ALA A 54 -8.38 0.51 -0.92
CA ALA A 54 -9.41 1.39 -1.47
C ALA A 54 -10.81 0.73 -1.46
N ALA A 55 -10.90 -0.56 -1.81
CA ALA A 55 -12.16 -1.29 -1.73
C ALA A 55 -12.67 -1.42 -0.29
N ARG A 56 -11.80 -1.75 0.67
CA ARG A 56 -12.17 -1.87 2.09
C ARG A 56 -12.62 -0.54 2.69
N VAL A 57 -11.97 0.56 2.31
CA VAL A 57 -12.37 1.92 2.73
C VAL A 57 -13.74 2.28 2.18
N ALA A 58 -14.06 1.88 0.94
CA ALA A 58 -15.40 2.07 0.38
C ALA A 58 -16.48 1.28 1.16
N ASP A 59 -16.11 0.16 1.79
CA ASP A 59 -16.97 -0.62 2.70
C ASP A 59 -17.01 -0.05 4.14
N GLY A 60 -16.36 1.08 4.41
CA GLY A 60 -16.36 1.75 5.71
C GLY A 60 -15.28 1.30 6.68
N VAL A 61 -14.29 0.52 6.25
CA VAL A 61 -13.14 0.14 7.09
C VAL A 61 -12.12 1.27 7.14
N SER A 62 -11.46 1.46 8.29
CA SER A 62 -10.41 2.47 8.41
C SER A 62 -9.23 2.15 7.47
N PRO A 63 -8.55 3.15 6.88
CA PRO A 63 -7.38 2.90 6.04
C PRO A 63 -6.27 2.12 6.75
N ALA A 64 -6.11 2.32 8.06
CA ALA A 64 -5.12 1.62 8.86
C ALA A 64 -5.44 0.13 9.02
N ASP A 65 -6.70 -0.20 9.33
CA ASP A 65 -7.12 -1.60 9.49
C ASP A 65 -7.11 -2.35 8.15
N ALA A 66 -7.56 -1.68 7.08
CA ALA A 66 -7.52 -2.23 5.73
C ALA A 66 -6.08 -2.52 5.27
N TRP A 67 -5.14 -1.63 5.60
CA TRP A 67 -3.71 -1.85 5.32
C TRP A 67 -3.15 -3.01 6.15
N ALA A 68 -3.46 -3.07 7.46
CA ALA A 68 -3.03 -4.16 8.32
C ALA A 68 -3.55 -5.52 7.83
N GLU A 69 -4.79 -5.56 7.33
CA GLU A 69 -5.36 -6.74 6.68
C GLU A 69 -4.58 -7.15 5.42
N ALA A 70 -4.30 -6.20 4.51
CA ALA A 70 -3.54 -6.46 3.30
C ALA A 70 -2.11 -6.95 3.58
N ALA A 71 -1.42 -6.31 4.52
CA ALA A 71 -0.05 -6.66 4.90
C ALA A 71 0.02 -8.08 5.47
N ARG A 72 -0.91 -8.45 6.36
CA ARG A 72 -0.99 -9.80 6.93
C ARG A 72 -1.20 -10.87 5.87
N LEU A 73 -2.13 -10.65 4.94
CA LEU A 73 -2.37 -11.60 3.83
C LEU A 73 -1.14 -11.77 2.94
N GLY A 74 -0.37 -10.70 2.73
CA GLY A 74 0.88 -10.78 1.98
C GLY A 74 2.00 -11.48 2.76
N ASP A 75 2.09 -11.25 4.08
CA ASP A 75 3.08 -11.91 4.94
C ASP A 75 2.82 -13.43 5.01
N ASP A 76 1.56 -13.87 5.13
CA ASP A 76 1.17 -15.29 5.11
C ASP A 76 1.68 -16.02 3.84
N LEU A 77 1.70 -15.33 2.69
CA LEU A 77 2.19 -15.87 1.42
C LEU A 77 3.72 -15.95 1.34
N LEU A 78 4.45 -15.10 2.07
CA LEU A 78 5.91 -15.07 2.07
C LEU A 78 6.53 -16.10 3.04
N GLU A 79 5.75 -16.55 4.01
CA GLU A 79 6.13 -17.60 4.97
C GLU A 79 5.91 -19.03 4.43
N THR A 80 5.34 -19.16 3.23
CA THR A 80 5.07 -20.44 2.54
C THR A 80 6.23 -20.84 1.63
#